data_AF-A0A352B1C3-F1
#
_entry.id   AF-A0A352B1C3-F1
#
_cell.length_a   1.000
_cell.length_b   1.000
_cell.length_c   1.000
_cell.angle_alpha   90.00
_cell.angle_beta   90.00
_cell.angle_gamma   90.00
#
_symmetry.space_group_name_H-M   'P 1'
#
loop_
_entity.id
_entity.type
_entity.pdbx_description
1 polymer ?
#
loop_
_entity_poly.entity_id
_entity_poly.type
_entity_poly.pdbx_seq_one_letter_code
_entity_poly.pdbx_strand_id
1 'polypeptide(L)'
;KPDKPFFVYYSSAGAHSPHHVGPEWIAKYKGKFDEGWDAYRERAFKNAKAKGWIPENAQLPPRHPRLAAWDSIPEHQKPFQSRLMEVLAGFAEHTDHQVGRIVSEIERLGYEENTLVVYIWGDNGSSGEGQDGTISELLAQNSIATEIDEHIKVLDELGGLDALGSPLVDNMYHAGWAWAGSTPYQGMKLMASYLGGTRNPMAIKWPKGIKPDPKPRSQFHHCNDLVPTIYELVGITPPKMVNGVTQDPIHGTSFAYAFNAPDAPGELKTQFFDIMGSRSIYHNGWMAGAVGPRLPWVKGVDPDILTWSPDTDVWELYNLDEDFSQSKNVADEYPEKLQMLKNLFLVESAKYKNMPIGGGLWTIIFHPELKVAPEATSWELPGTITRIPEPCAPRLGCLNNKVTIDMDIPENASGVLYKLGANSGGLTLYMDEGILTYEYNLFIVERTKLRSDQPLPAGRHKLEVVTEHTDDNPRGSLSIKVSLNGTQMIEGIVPRVAAVLFTANDCLDVGQALGSPASLDYHERAPFKFNGTIHTMQVEYLE
;
A
#
# COMPACT_ATOMS: atom_id res chain seq x y z
N LYS A 1 -0.04 -35.31 -4.22
CA LYS A 1 0.40 -36.63 -3.69
C LYS A 1 -0.02 -36.68 -2.24
N PRO A 2 -1.16 -37.31 -1.90
CA PRO A 2 -1.77 -37.25 -0.55
C PRO A 2 -0.85 -37.76 0.58
N ASP A 3 0.15 -38.55 0.22
CA ASP A 3 1.17 -39.17 1.08
C ASP A 3 2.39 -38.27 1.36
N LYS A 4 2.46 -37.06 0.78
CA LYS A 4 3.58 -36.12 0.99
C LYS A 4 3.19 -34.99 1.94
N PRO A 5 4.14 -34.47 2.74
CA PRO A 5 3.91 -33.23 3.48
C PRO A 5 3.67 -32.08 2.51
N PHE A 6 2.95 -31.06 2.98
CA PHE A 6 2.69 -29.84 2.24
C PHE A 6 3.31 -28.64 2.95
N PHE A 7 3.64 -27.62 2.17
CA PHE A 7 3.93 -26.27 2.65
C PHE A 7 2.98 -25.32 1.92
N VAL A 8 2.23 -24.53 2.68
CA VAL A 8 1.31 -23.53 2.14
C VAL A 8 1.75 -22.18 2.67
N TYR A 9 2.13 -21.29 1.76
CA TYR A 9 2.28 -19.87 2.05
C TYR A 9 1.02 -19.16 1.53
N TYR A 10 0.13 -18.77 2.44
CA TYR A 10 -1.07 -18.02 2.12
C TYR A 10 -0.88 -16.57 2.56
N SER A 11 -0.64 -15.70 1.59
CA SER A 11 -0.52 -14.25 1.78
C SER A 11 -1.74 -13.59 1.17
N SER A 12 -2.73 -13.28 1.99
CA SER A 12 -3.91 -12.53 1.56
C SER A 12 -3.53 -11.06 1.32
N ALA A 13 -4.20 -10.38 0.38
CA ALA A 13 -4.07 -8.94 0.24
C ALA A 13 -4.84 -8.18 1.35
N GLY A 14 -5.76 -8.84 2.04
CA GLY A 14 -6.53 -8.23 3.13
C GLY A 14 -5.70 -8.08 4.41
N ALA A 15 -5.79 -6.98 5.15
CA ALA A 15 -6.65 -5.81 4.92
C ALA A 15 -5.89 -4.59 4.37
N HIS A 16 -4.96 -4.77 3.41
CA HIS A 16 -4.27 -3.64 2.76
C HIS A 16 -5.26 -2.78 1.96
N SER A 17 -4.93 -1.50 1.78
CA SER A 17 -5.67 -0.60 0.91
C SER A 17 -5.56 -0.99 -0.58
N PRO A 18 -6.52 -0.57 -1.43
CA PRO A 18 -7.79 0.07 -1.05
C PRO A 18 -8.68 -0.88 -0.24
N HIS A 19 -9.35 -0.36 0.79
CA HIS A 19 -10.16 -1.21 1.66
C HIS A 19 -11.48 -1.55 0.98
N HIS A 20 -11.59 -2.75 0.41
CA HIS A 20 -12.78 -3.25 -0.27
C HIS A 20 -13.31 -4.53 0.37
N VAL A 21 -14.61 -4.59 0.63
CA VAL A 21 -15.28 -5.78 1.15
C VAL A 21 -16.78 -5.72 0.89
N GLY A 22 -17.45 -6.88 0.84
CA GLY A 22 -18.90 -6.95 0.68
C GLY A 22 -19.65 -6.17 1.77
N PRO A 23 -20.79 -5.51 1.43
CA PRO A 23 -21.53 -4.64 2.35
C PRO A 23 -22.04 -5.37 3.60
N GLU A 24 -22.25 -6.69 3.53
CA GLU A 24 -22.65 -7.52 4.67
C GLU A 24 -21.59 -7.58 5.77
N TRP A 25 -20.31 -7.40 5.44
CA TRP A 25 -19.22 -7.33 6.41
C TRP A 25 -19.13 -5.94 7.04
N ILE A 26 -19.28 -4.89 6.23
CA ILE A 26 -19.26 -3.49 6.68
C ILE A 26 -20.40 -3.23 7.67
N ALA A 27 -21.60 -3.73 7.35
CA ALA A 27 -22.81 -3.52 8.15
C ALA A 27 -22.69 -3.97 9.61
N LYS A 28 -21.84 -4.98 9.91
CA LYS A 28 -21.57 -5.46 11.27
C LYS A 28 -20.89 -4.43 12.17
N TYR A 29 -20.30 -3.41 11.58
CA TYR A 29 -19.49 -2.42 12.28
C TYR A 29 -20.14 -1.04 12.39
N LYS A 30 -21.34 -0.86 11.84
CA LYS A 30 -22.08 0.40 11.87
C LYS A 30 -22.13 1.00 13.29
N GLY A 31 -21.59 2.21 13.43
CA GLY A 31 -21.56 3.01 14.66
C GLY A 31 -20.55 2.56 15.71
N LYS A 32 -19.75 1.52 15.46
CA LYS A 32 -18.77 1.02 16.46
C LYS A 32 -17.53 1.93 16.62
N PHE A 33 -17.37 2.89 15.72
CA PHE A 33 -16.20 3.76 15.63
C PHE A 33 -16.53 5.26 15.77
N ASP A 34 -17.77 5.61 16.11
CA ASP A 34 -18.24 7.01 16.21
C ASP A 34 -17.59 7.83 17.34
N GLU A 35 -17.03 7.14 18.34
CA GLU A 35 -16.24 7.77 19.40
C GLU A 35 -14.83 8.18 18.95
N GLY A 36 -14.39 7.74 17.77
CA GLY A 36 -13.11 8.12 17.18
C GLY A 36 -11.91 7.29 17.63
N TRP A 37 -10.77 7.57 16.98
CA TRP A 37 -9.53 6.81 17.15
C TRP A 37 -8.87 7.00 18.53
N ASP A 38 -8.97 8.18 19.14
CA ASP A 38 -8.44 8.42 20.49
C ASP A 38 -9.15 7.53 21.54
N ALA A 39 -10.49 7.46 21.48
CA ALA A 39 -11.28 6.62 22.38
C ALA A 39 -11.10 5.12 22.08
N TYR A 40 -11.04 4.73 20.80
CA TYR A 40 -10.75 3.35 20.42
C TYR A 40 -9.39 2.89 20.94
N ARG A 41 -8.34 3.72 20.81
CA ARG A 41 -6.99 3.41 21.30
C ARG A 41 -6.97 3.14 22.81
N GLU A 42 -7.62 4.00 23.59
CA GLU A 42 -7.81 3.81 25.03
C GLU A 42 -8.53 2.50 25.37
N ARG A 43 -9.62 2.20 24.64
CA ARG A 43 -10.38 0.96 24.82
C ARG A 43 -9.56 -0.28 24.45
N ALA A 44 -8.87 -0.26 23.31
CA ALA A 44 -8.02 -1.36 22.84
C ALA A 44 -6.90 -1.65 23.83
N PHE A 45 -6.26 -0.62 24.36
CA PHE A 45 -5.22 -0.73 25.38
C PHE A 45 -5.74 -1.39 26.66
N LYS A 46 -6.85 -0.89 27.22
CA LYS A 46 -7.47 -1.45 28.42
C LYS A 46 -7.89 -2.91 28.22
N ASN A 47 -8.45 -3.24 27.06
CA ASN A 47 -8.84 -4.60 26.72
C ASN A 47 -7.64 -5.55 26.57
N ALA A 48 -6.53 -5.08 25.98
CA ALA A 48 -5.31 -5.88 25.84
C ALA A 48 -4.70 -6.21 27.20
N LYS A 49 -4.66 -5.24 28.13
CA LYS A 49 -4.23 -5.46 29.52
C LYS A 49 -5.15 -6.44 30.25
N ALA A 50 -6.45 -6.20 30.21
CA ALA A 50 -7.44 -7.03 30.89
C ALA A 50 -7.43 -8.50 30.41
N LYS A 51 -7.01 -8.76 29.16
CA LYS A 51 -6.85 -10.10 28.60
C LYS A 51 -5.45 -10.70 28.83
N GLY A 52 -4.53 -9.97 29.45
CA GLY A 52 -3.16 -10.40 29.71
C GLY A 52 -2.25 -10.46 28.47
N TRP A 53 -2.65 -9.86 27.35
CA TRP A 53 -1.85 -9.86 26.12
C TRP A 53 -0.65 -8.90 26.17
N ILE A 54 -0.76 -7.85 26.99
CA ILE A 54 0.33 -6.90 27.24
C ILE A 54 0.55 -6.75 28.75
N PRO A 55 1.76 -6.36 29.20
CA PRO A 55 2.07 -6.25 30.62
C PRO A 55 1.21 -5.24 31.38
N GLU A 56 0.97 -5.51 32.68
CA GLU A 56 0.21 -4.60 33.56
C GLU A 56 0.87 -3.24 33.78
N ASN A 57 2.20 -3.17 33.67
CA ASN A 57 2.95 -1.93 33.76
C ASN A 57 3.04 -1.17 32.42
N ALA A 58 2.57 -1.75 31.31
CA ALA A 58 2.56 -1.07 30.02
C ALA A 58 1.82 0.27 30.14
N GLN A 59 2.36 1.28 29.45
CA GLN A 59 1.83 2.63 29.38
C GLN A 59 1.35 2.91 27.96
N LEU A 60 0.43 3.86 27.82
CA LEU A 60 -0.03 4.31 26.52
C LEU A 60 0.76 5.58 26.13
N PRO A 61 1.64 5.53 25.12
CA PRO A 61 2.40 6.70 24.70
C PRO A 61 1.46 7.77 24.11
N PRO A 62 1.83 9.06 24.24
CA PRO A 62 1.03 10.16 23.74
C PRO A 62 0.95 10.14 22.21
N ARG A 63 -0.06 10.81 21.67
CA ARG A 63 -0.17 11.07 20.23
C ARG A 63 0.96 12.00 19.78
N HIS A 64 1.51 11.75 18.60
CA HIS A 64 2.46 12.68 18.00
C HIS A 64 1.79 14.04 17.73
N PRO A 65 2.43 15.20 18.04
CA PRO A 65 1.79 16.51 17.92
C PRO A 65 1.30 16.85 16.50
N ARG A 66 1.99 16.35 15.46
CA ARG A 66 1.61 16.52 14.03
C ARG A 66 0.57 15.51 13.52
N LEU A 67 -0.02 14.67 14.37
CA LEU A 67 -1.11 13.76 13.98
C LEU A 67 -2.42 14.31 14.51
N ALA A 68 -3.48 14.41 13.69
CA ALA A 68 -4.75 15.01 14.10
C ALA A 68 -5.43 14.25 15.26
N ALA A 69 -6.10 14.99 16.14
CA ALA A 69 -6.96 14.43 17.19
C ALA A 69 -8.38 14.21 16.63
N TRP A 70 -9.12 13.23 17.15
CA TRP A 70 -10.51 13.04 16.74
C TRP A 70 -11.38 14.30 16.98
N ASP A 71 -11.19 14.96 18.12
CA ASP A 71 -11.93 16.17 18.48
C ASP A 71 -11.57 17.39 17.61
N SER A 72 -10.48 17.31 16.82
CA SER A 72 -10.14 18.35 15.84
C SER A 72 -10.83 18.17 14.48
N ILE A 73 -11.49 17.03 14.25
CA ILE A 73 -12.20 16.75 13.00
C ILE A 73 -13.55 17.49 13.00
N PRO A 74 -13.87 18.27 11.95
CA PRO A 74 -15.19 18.88 11.80
C PRO A 74 -16.32 17.86 11.89
N GLU A 75 -17.39 18.20 12.61
CA GLU A 75 -18.48 17.26 12.92
C GLU A 75 -19.11 16.65 11.67
N HIS A 76 -19.25 17.41 10.58
CA HIS A 76 -19.81 16.92 9.31
C HIS A 76 -18.89 15.93 8.58
N GLN A 77 -17.59 15.88 8.91
CA GLN A 77 -16.63 14.94 8.33
C GLN A 77 -16.50 13.64 9.13
N LYS A 78 -16.92 13.62 10.42
CA LYS A 78 -16.82 12.43 11.27
C LYS A 78 -17.53 11.19 10.69
N PRO A 79 -18.73 11.27 10.08
CA PRO A 79 -19.37 10.11 9.45
C PRO A 79 -18.50 9.45 8.36
N PHE A 80 -17.80 10.26 7.56
CA PHE A 80 -16.85 9.77 6.56
C PHE A 80 -15.70 9.03 7.23
N GLN A 81 -15.12 9.60 8.29
CA GLN A 81 -14.00 8.99 9.01
C GLN A 81 -14.38 7.70 9.76
N SER A 82 -15.56 7.64 10.36
CA SER A 82 -16.09 6.42 10.98
C SER A 82 -16.29 5.33 9.94
N ARG A 83 -16.94 5.66 8.81
CA ARG A 83 -17.25 4.68 7.77
C ARG A 83 -15.98 4.07 7.18
N LEU A 84 -14.92 4.84 6.96
CA LEU A 84 -13.64 4.29 6.49
C LEU A 84 -13.08 3.20 7.42
N MET A 85 -13.23 3.34 8.73
CA MET A 85 -12.81 2.34 9.72
C MET A 85 -13.77 1.14 9.80
N GLU A 86 -15.08 1.36 9.63
CA GLU A 86 -16.07 0.28 9.52
C GLU A 86 -15.76 -0.65 8.33
N VAL A 87 -15.37 -0.07 7.19
CA VAL A 87 -14.97 -0.82 5.99
C VAL A 87 -13.72 -1.66 6.28
N LEU A 88 -12.68 -1.07 6.89
CA LEU A 88 -11.48 -1.81 7.29
C LEU A 88 -11.83 -2.98 8.22
N ALA A 89 -12.65 -2.72 9.25
CA ALA A 89 -13.00 -3.73 10.23
C ALA A 89 -13.77 -4.89 9.60
N GLY A 90 -14.70 -4.60 8.68
CA GLY A 90 -15.38 -5.60 7.87
C GLY A 90 -14.40 -6.40 6.99
N PHE A 91 -13.42 -5.73 6.37
CA PHE A 91 -12.43 -6.39 5.54
C PHE A 91 -11.48 -7.29 6.34
N ALA A 92 -11.09 -6.86 7.53
CA ALA A 92 -10.30 -7.66 8.47
C ALA A 92 -11.07 -8.90 8.93
N GLU A 93 -12.36 -8.76 9.29
CA GLU A 93 -13.21 -9.92 9.67
C GLU A 93 -13.39 -10.90 8.50
N HIS A 94 -13.65 -10.38 7.30
CA HIS A 94 -13.74 -11.21 6.10
C HIS A 94 -12.44 -11.99 5.85
N THR A 95 -11.29 -11.33 6.02
CA THR A 95 -9.97 -11.95 5.84
C THR A 95 -9.75 -13.07 6.86
N ASP A 96 -10.03 -12.83 8.13
CA ASP A 96 -9.98 -13.85 9.20
C ASP A 96 -10.92 -15.03 8.89
N HIS A 97 -12.13 -14.76 8.40
CA HIS A 97 -13.06 -15.80 7.99
C HIS A 97 -12.50 -16.70 6.87
N GLN A 98 -11.82 -16.12 5.86
CA GLN A 98 -11.17 -16.91 4.81
C GLN A 98 -10.01 -17.76 5.33
N VAL A 99 -9.21 -17.23 6.26
CA VAL A 99 -8.17 -18.02 6.95
C VAL A 99 -8.78 -19.16 7.75
N GLY A 100 -9.88 -18.90 8.45
CA GLY A 100 -10.65 -19.92 9.17
C GLY A 100 -11.11 -21.08 8.28
N ARG A 101 -11.49 -20.82 7.03
CA ARG A 101 -11.84 -21.87 6.06
C ARG A 101 -10.66 -22.78 5.72
N ILE A 102 -9.45 -22.22 5.60
CA ILE A 102 -8.23 -22.99 5.35
C ILE A 102 -7.93 -23.90 6.55
N VAL A 103 -7.97 -23.35 7.76
CA VAL A 103 -7.72 -24.11 8.99
C VAL A 103 -8.79 -25.21 9.18
N SER A 104 -10.06 -24.88 8.95
CA SER A 104 -11.16 -25.85 9.03
C SER A 104 -11.00 -27.00 8.03
N GLU A 105 -10.46 -26.73 6.84
CA GLU A 105 -10.20 -27.78 5.84
C GLU A 105 -9.05 -28.70 6.26
N ILE A 106 -8.00 -28.17 6.89
CA ILE A 106 -6.91 -28.97 7.49
C ILE A 106 -7.47 -29.92 8.57
N GLU A 107 -8.38 -29.42 9.41
CA GLU A 107 -9.08 -30.20 10.44
C GLU A 107 -9.97 -31.27 9.82
N ARG A 108 -10.80 -30.92 8.83
CA ARG A 108 -11.68 -31.86 8.12
C ARG A 108 -10.91 -33.01 7.45
N LEU A 109 -9.70 -32.74 6.95
CA LEU A 109 -8.82 -33.74 6.34
C LEU A 109 -8.09 -34.61 7.37
N GLY A 110 -8.17 -34.30 8.67
CA GLY A 110 -7.50 -35.03 9.74
C GLY A 110 -6.00 -34.74 9.86
N TYR A 111 -5.52 -33.61 9.32
CA TYR A 111 -4.10 -33.24 9.36
C TYR A 111 -3.74 -32.26 10.48
N GLU A 112 -4.71 -31.79 11.25
CA GLU A 112 -4.54 -30.77 12.30
C GLU A 112 -3.39 -31.09 13.26
N GLU A 113 -3.38 -32.30 13.83
CA GLU A 113 -2.40 -32.72 14.84
C GLU A 113 -0.95 -32.50 14.37
N ASN A 114 -0.67 -32.76 13.09
CA ASN A 114 0.68 -32.71 12.52
C ASN A 114 0.90 -31.50 11.60
N THR A 115 0.06 -30.47 11.68
CA THR A 115 0.23 -29.23 10.91
C THR A 115 0.69 -28.09 11.83
N LEU A 116 1.82 -27.46 11.49
CA LEU A 116 2.23 -26.20 12.08
C LEU A 116 1.54 -25.06 11.34
N VAL A 117 0.64 -24.36 12.02
CA VAL A 117 0.02 -23.12 11.53
C VAL A 117 0.71 -21.95 12.22
N VAL A 118 1.25 -21.03 11.42
CA VAL A 118 1.77 -19.74 11.86
C VAL A 118 0.91 -18.67 11.23
N TYR A 119 0.18 -17.93 12.05
CA TYR A 119 -0.65 -16.81 11.62
C TYR A 119 -0.04 -15.52 12.15
N ILE A 120 0.42 -14.67 11.24
CA ILE A 120 0.97 -13.34 11.55
C ILE A 120 -0.07 -12.33 11.10
N TRP A 121 -0.49 -11.45 12.00
CA TRP A 121 -1.57 -10.49 11.75
C TRP A 121 -1.30 -9.54 10.57
N GLY A 122 -0.03 -9.18 10.36
CA GLY A 122 0.41 -8.32 9.27
C GLY A 122 1.90 -8.47 8.99
N ASP A 123 2.34 -7.98 7.84
CA ASP A 123 3.74 -7.93 7.43
C ASP A 123 4.47 -6.68 7.97
N ASN A 124 3.71 -5.67 8.40
CA ASN A 124 4.18 -4.43 9.03
C ASN A 124 3.08 -3.85 9.95
N GLY A 125 3.34 -2.72 10.60
CA GLY A 125 2.33 -2.01 11.39
C GLY A 125 1.16 -1.46 10.56
N SER A 126 0.13 -0.92 11.21
CA SER A 126 -1.03 -0.34 10.52
C SER A 126 -0.60 0.76 9.53
N SER A 127 -1.17 0.81 8.32
CA SER A 127 -0.77 1.83 7.33
C SER A 127 -1.44 3.18 7.57
N GLY A 128 -0.65 4.26 7.57
CA GLY A 128 -1.13 5.65 7.69
C GLY A 128 -1.19 6.43 6.38
N GLU A 129 -1.04 5.75 5.24
CA GLU A 129 -0.93 6.39 3.91
C GLU A 129 -2.22 7.07 3.45
N GLY A 130 -3.35 6.76 4.08
CA GLY A 130 -4.61 7.47 3.88
C GLY A 130 -4.59 8.90 4.42
N GLN A 131 -3.56 9.30 5.19
CA GLN A 131 -3.35 10.66 5.72
C GLN A 131 -4.58 11.17 6.47
N ASP A 132 -5.38 12.04 5.84
CA ASP A 132 -6.60 12.59 6.42
C ASP A 132 -7.84 11.71 6.16
N GLY A 133 -7.69 10.53 5.58
CA GLY A 133 -8.76 9.71 5.03
C GLY A 133 -9.03 10.08 3.57
N THR A 134 -9.23 9.08 2.71
CA THR A 134 -9.31 9.32 1.26
C THR A 134 -10.27 8.36 0.56
N ILE A 135 -10.77 8.78 -0.61
CA ILE A 135 -11.51 7.93 -1.56
C ILE A 135 -10.59 7.36 -2.66
N SER A 136 -9.32 7.76 -2.70
CA SER A 136 -8.27 7.21 -3.57
C SER A 136 -6.90 7.35 -2.92
N GLU A 137 -6.24 6.24 -2.60
CA GLU A 137 -4.94 6.25 -1.93
C GLU A 137 -3.79 6.84 -2.77
N LEU A 138 -3.89 6.76 -4.10
CA LEU A 138 -2.81 7.20 -5.00
C LEU A 138 -2.67 8.72 -5.10
N LEU A 139 -3.64 9.49 -4.57
CA LEU A 139 -3.51 10.94 -4.37
C LEU A 139 -2.27 11.28 -3.54
N ALA A 140 -2.06 10.57 -2.43
CA ALA A 140 -0.93 10.79 -1.54
C ALA A 140 0.41 10.47 -2.23
N GLN A 141 0.46 9.39 -3.02
CA GLN A 141 1.66 8.98 -3.75
C GLN A 141 2.02 9.94 -4.91
N ASN A 142 1.02 10.61 -5.49
CA ASN A 142 1.23 11.62 -6.53
C ASN A 142 1.47 13.04 -5.96
N SER A 143 1.40 13.22 -4.63
CA SER A 143 1.44 14.52 -3.96
C SER A 143 0.35 15.49 -4.46
N ILE A 144 -0.84 14.97 -4.72
CA ILE A 144 -2.00 15.74 -5.17
C ILE A 144 -2.74 16.22 -3.92
N ALA A 145 -2.72 17.54 -3.70
CA ALA A 145 -3.43 18.15 -2.59
C ALA A 145 -4.95 18.07 -2.79
N THR A 146 -5.66 17.61 -1.77
CA THR A 146 -7.12 17.57 -1.70
C THR A 146 -7.59 17.82 -0.27
N GLU A 147 -8.83 18.29 -0.18
CA GLU A 147 -9.56 18.51 1.07
C GLU A 147 -10.68 17.49 1.26
N ILE A 148 -10.99 17.13 2.50
CA ILE A 148 -12.02 16.11 2.80
C ILE A 148 -13.40 16.48 2.26
N ASP A 149 -13.73 17.76 2.20
CA ASP A 149 -15.01 18.21 1.63
C ASP A 149 -15.11 17.94 0.11
N GLU A 150 -13.99 17.95 -0.61
CA GLU A 150 -13.95 17.55 -2.04
C GLU A 150 -14.24 16.05 -2.18
N HIS A 151 -13.66 15.24 -1.29
CA HIS A 151 -13.89 13.80 -1.27
C HIS A 151 -15.34 13.46 -0.97
N ILE A 152 -15.94 14.10 0.03
CA ILE A 152 -17.34 13.89 0.40
C ILE A 152 -18.26 14.29 -0.75
N LYS A 153 -18.01 15.44 -1.39
CA LYS A 153 -18.81 15.89 -2.55
C LYS A 153 -18.80 14.87 -3.68
N VAL A 154 -17.62 14.40 -4.07
CA VAL A 154 -17.49 13.39 -5.14
C VAL A 154 -18.12 12.06 -4.73
N LEU A 155 -17.96 11.68 -3.47
CA LEU A 155 -18.55 10.46 -2.94
C LEU A 155 -20.09 10.50 -2.97
N ASP A 156 -20.70 11.64 -2.66
CA ASP A 156 -22.16 11.83 -2.73
C ASP A 156 -22.71 11.59 -4.15
N GLU A 157 -21.95 11.95 -5.18
CA GLU A 157 -22.28 11.67 -6.59
C GLU A 157 -22.19 10.16 -6.93
N LEU A 158 -21.42 9.39 -6.15
CA LEU A 158 -21.19 7.96 -6.33
C LEU A 158 -22.07 7.07 -5.42
N GLY A 159 -23.01 7.65 -4.67
CA GLY A 159 -23.88 6.92 -3.73
C GLY A 159 -23.57 7.20 -2.25
N GLY A 160 -22.76 8.20 -1.95
CA GLY A 160 -22.42 8.64 -0.60
C GLY A 160 -21.58 7.61 0.16
N LEU A 161 -21.70 7.59 1.48
CA LEU A 161 -20.91 6.72 2.36
C LEU A 161 -21.01 5.22 2.05
N ASP A 162 -22.07 4.78 1.37
CA ASP A 162 -22.24 3.38 0.99
C ASP A 162 -21.40 2.98 -0.24
N ALA A 163 -20.81 3.95 -0.96
CA ALA A 163 -19.82 3.67 -2.00
C ALA A 163 -18.45 3.27 -1.41
N LEU A 164 -18.13 3.64 -0.17
CA LEU A 164 -16.89 3.23 0.50
C LEU A 164 -16.86 1.73 0.71
N GLY A 165 -15.77 1.08 0.30
CA GLY A 165 -15.65 -0.38 0.29
C GLY A 165 -16.08 -1.06 -1.01
N SER A 166 -16.62 -0.30 -1.97
CA SER A 166 -17.03 -0.81 -3.28
C SER A 166 -15.95 -0.59 -4.35
N PRO A 167 -16.07 -1.25 -5.53
CA PRO A 167 -15.17 -1.01 -6.67
C PRO A 167 -15.20 0.43 -7.24
N LEU A 168 -16.09 1.30 -6.77
CA LEU A 168 -16.24 2.67 -7.27
C LEU A 168 -15.20 3.66 -6.72
N VAL A 169 -14.49 3.28 -5.65
CA VAL A 169 -13.50 4.14 -4.97
C VAL A 169 -12.29 3.31 -4.54
N ASP A 170 -11.13 3.92 -4.30
CA ASP A 170 -9.94 3.27 -3.73
C ASP A 170 -9.66 3.81 -2.32
N ASN A 171 -10.65 3.66 -1.43
CA ASN A 171 -10.64 4.35 -0.15
C ASN A 171 -9.64 3.79 0.86
N MET A 172 -9.13 4.68 1.72
CA MET A 172 -8.25 4.34 2.83
C MET A 172 -8.57 5.21 4.04
N TYR A 173 -8.47 4.64 5.24
CA TYR A 173 -8.79 5.34 6.49
C TYR A 173 -7.75 6.42 6.84
N HIS A 174 -8.14 7.36 7.70
CA HIS A 174 -7.27 8.40 8.27
C HIS A 174 -6.15 7.82 9.15
N ALA A 175 -4.95 8.39 9.11
CA ALA A 175 -3.75 7.90 9.82
C ALA A 175 -3.91 7.80 11.36
N GLY A 176 -4.83 8.57 11.94
CA GLY A 176 -5.29 8.41 13.32
C GLY A 176 -5.81 7.00 13.63
N TRP A 177 -6.54 6.37 12.71
CA TRP A 177 -6.93 4.96 12.79
C TRP A 177 -5.74 4.02 12.67
N ALA A 178 -4.71 4.35 11.87
CA ALA A 178 -3.47 3.58 11.82
C ALA A 178 -2.77 3.56 13.18
N TRP A 179 -2.59 4.75 13.77
CA TRP A 179 -2.01 4.91 15.10
C TRP A 179 -2.81 4.13 16.14
N ALA A 180 -4.14 4.22 16.12
CA ALA A 180 -4.98 3.48 17.05
C ALA A 180 -4.98 1.95 16.78
N GLY A 181 -4.81 1.50 15.54
CA GLY A 181 -4.59 0.10 15.19
C GLY A 181 -3.27 -0.45 15.71
N SER A 182 -2.23 0.38 15.78
CA SER A 182 -0.91 0.01 16.32
C SER A 182 -0.81 0.06 17.86
N THR A 183 -1.94 0.15 18.58
CA THR A 183 -1.98 0.17 20.05
C THR A 183 -1.30 -1.07 20.66
N PRO A 184 -0.45 -0.93 21.69
CA PRO A 184 -0.15 0.29 22.46
C PRO A 184 1.02 1.12 21.92
N TYR A 185 1.61 0.76 20.79
CA TYR A 185 2.91 1.27 20.39
C TYR A 185 2.86 2.70 19.83
N GLN A 186 4.03 3.33 19.79
CA GLN A 186 4.29 4.53 19.00
C GLN A 186 4.36 4.20 17.51
N GLY A 187 4.11 5.19 16.66
CA GLY A 187 4.28 5.07 15.22
C GLY A 187 3.32 4.09 14.54
N MET A 188 3.63 3.79 13.29
CA MET A 188 2.82 3.01 12.36
C MET A 188 3.73 2.52 11.20
N LYS A 189 3.17 1.90 10.16
CA LYS A 189 3.91 1.49 8.94
C LYS A 189 4.87 2.58 8.45
N LEU A 190 6.04 2.18 7.93
CA LEU A 190 7.17 3.04 7.52
C LEU A 190 7.96 3.72 8.65
N MET A 191 7.67 3.42 9.93
CA MET A 191 8.46 3.90 11.06
C MET A 191 9.25 2.77 11.72
N ALA A 192 10.43 2.45 11.19
CA ALA A 192 11.30 1.43 11.78
C ALA A 192 11.88 1.82 13.15
N SER A 193 11.80 3.10 13.54
CA SER A 193 12.16 3.56 14.89
C SER A 193 11.22 3.05 15.99
N TYR A 194 9.99 2.64 15.63
CA TYR A 194 8.93 2.32 16.57
C TYR A 194 8.29 0.95 16.34
N LEU A 195 7.94 0.28 17.44
CA LEU A 195 7.26 -1.00 17.44
C LEU A 195 5.89 -0.95 16.77
N GLY A 196 5.23 0.22 16.70
CA GLY A 196 3.97 0.34 15.96
C GLY A 196 4.13 0.23 14.45
N GLY A 197 5.36 0.31 13.92
CA GLY A 197 5.70 0.02 12.53
C GLY A 197 6.23 -1.39 12.29
N THR A 198 6.77 -2.07 13.32
CA THR A 198 7.53 -3.32 13.17
C THR A 198 6.97 -4.52 13.92
N ARG A 199 6.13 -4.31 14.95
CA ARG A 199 5.61 -5.38 15.81
C ARG A 199 4.21 -5.80 15.40
N ASN A 200 4.07 -7.09 15.08
CA ASN A 200 2.80 -7.72 14.77
C ASN A 200 2.48 -8.85 15.76
N PRO A 201 1.19 -9.02 16.14
CA PRO A 201 0.74 -10.24 16.79
C PRO A 201 1.00 -11.48 15.92
N MET A 202 1.45 -12.55 16.54
CA MET A 202 1.63 -13.86 15.91
C MET A 202 0.97 -14.94 16.77
N ALA A 203 0.19 -15.81 16.14
CA ALA A 203 -0.38 -17.01 16.74
C ALA A 203 0.25 -18.25 16.10
N ILE A 204 0.57 -19.25 16.93
CA ILE A 204 1.15 -20.51 16.49
C ILE A 204 0.29 -21.67 17.02
N LYS A 205 -0.11 -22.58 16.13
CA LYS A 205 -0.86 -23.81 16.47
C LYS A 205 -0.13 -25.01 15.89
N TRP A 206 0.22 -25.96 16.74
CA TRP A 206 0.77 -27.26 16.33
C TRP A 206 0.54 -28.30 17.44
N PRO A 207 -0.62 -28.98 17.48
CA PRO A 207 -1.03 -29.78 18.64
C PRO A 207 -0.04 -30.89 19.03
N LYS A 208 0.60 -31.55 18.06
CA LYS A 208 1.60 -32.59 18.32
C LYS A 208 2.86 -32.08 19.02
N GLY A 209 3.23 -30.81 18.82
CA GLY A 209 4.48 -30.24 19.33
C GLY A 209 4.31 -29.14 20.38
N ILE A 210 3.12 -28.59 20.54
CA ILE A 210 2.84 -27.45 21.43
C ILE A 210 1.73 -27.84 22.40
N LYS A 211 1.99 -27.69 23.70
CA LYS A 211 0.97 -27.76 24.74
C LYS A 211 0.29 -26.40 24.85
N PRO A 212 -1.01 -26.28 24.53
CA PRO A 212 -1.69 -25.00 24.61
C PRO A 212 -1.71 -24.46 26.04
N ASP A 213 -1.40 -23.18 26.19
CA ASP A 213 -1.51 -22.46 27.44
C ASP A 213 -1.80 -20.97 27.14
N PRO A 214 -2.45 -20.25 28.07
CA PRO A 214 -2.91 -18.89 27.82
C PRO A 214 -1.80 -17.83 27.92
N LYS A 215 -0.56 -18.19 28.26
CA LYS A 215 0.51 -17.23 28.50
C LYS A 215 1.10 -16.75 27.17
N PRO A 216 1.11 -15.44 26.88
CA PRO A 216 1.83 -14.91 25.73
C PRO A 216 3.33 -15.13 25.87
N ARG A 217 4.01 -15.32 24.75
CA ARG A 217 5.48 -15.48 24.70
C ARG A 217 6.07 -14.09 24.48
N SER A 218 6.86 -13.62 25.44
CA SER A 218 7.37 -12.24 25.48
C SER A 218 8.77 -12.07 24.92
N GLN A 219 9.44 -13.18 24.55
CA GLN A 219 10.76 -13.16 23.95
C GLN A 219 10.77 -12.33 22.65
N PHE A 220 11.83 -11.55 22.45
CA PHE A 220 11.96 -10.73 21.25
C PHE A 220 12.31 -11.61 20.05
N HIS A 221 11.51 -11.51 18.99
CA HIS A 221 11.66 -12.25 17.74
C HIS A 221 11.41 -11.36 16.53
N HIS A 222 11.90 -11.78 15.38
CA HIS A 222 11.78 -11.07 14.12
C HIS A 222 11.32 -12.00 12.99
N CYS A 223 10.78 -11.46 11.90
CA CYS A 223 10.21 -12.29 10.82
C CYS A 223 11.22 -13.23 10.15
N ASN A 224 12.51 -12.87 10.16
CA ASN A 224 13.60 -13.71 9.66
C ASN A 224 13.86 -14.96 10.54
N ASP A 225 13.30 -15.03 11.76
CA ASP A 225 13.40 -16.19 12.66
C ASP A 225 12.48 -17.35 12.26
N LEU A 226 11.50 -17.10 11.37
CA LEU A 226 10.54 -18.12 10.94
C LEU A 226 11.22 -19.25 10.15
N VAL A 227 12.09 -18.89 9.21
CA VAL A 227 12.81 -19.85 8.36
C VAL A 227 13.71 -20.81 9.16
N PRO A 228 14.63 -20.35 10.05
CA PRO A 228 15.43 -21.26 10.85
C PRO A 228 14.57 -22.12 11.78
N THR A 229 13.45 -21.59 12.30
CA THR A 229 12.47 -22.37 13.06
C THR A 229 11.86 -23.50 12.26
N ILE A 230 11.42 -23.23 11.02
CA ILE A 230 10.87 -24.29 10.16
C ILE A 230 11.94 -25.36 9.91
N TYR A 231 13.18 -24.98 9.57
CA TYR A 231 14.28 -25.93 9.33
C TYR A 231 14.57 -26.81 10.54
N GLU A 232 14.62 -26.24 11.74
CA GLU A 232 14.81 -26.98 13.00
C GLU A 232 13.70 -28.02 13.19
N LEU A 233 12.43 -27.59 13.08
CA LEU A 233 11.27 -28.45 13.34
C LEU A 233 11.13 -29.61 12.35
N VAL A 234 11.52 -29.41 11.09
CA VAL A 234 11.48 -30.46 10.06
C VAL A 234 12.77 -31.28 9.98
N GLY A 235 13.79 -30.96 10.80
CA GLY A 235 15.06 -31.67 10.84
C GLY A 235 15.89 -31.55 9.56
N ILE A 236 15.76 -30.43 8.83
CA ILE A 236 16.50 -30.19 7.58
C ILE A 236 17.64 -29.21 7.85
N THR A 237 18.85 -29.58 7.47
CA THR A 237 19.97 -28.64 7.41
C THR A 237 19.84 -27.76 6.16
N PRO A 238 19.83 -26.42 6.30
CA PRO A 238 19.75 -25.52 5.15
C PRO A 238 20.88 -25.77 4.14
N PRO A 239 20.59 -25.89 2.84
CA PRO A 239 21.61 -26.15 1.84
C PRO A 239 22.50 -24.92 1.64
N LYS A 240 23.83 -25.12 1.58
CA LYS A 240 24.78 -24.06 1.23
C LYS A 240 24.75 -23.69 -0.26
N MET A 241 24.21 -24.58 -1.10
CA MET A 241 24.15 -24.42 -2.54
C MET A 241 22.87 -25.06 -3.08
N VAL A 242 22.18 -24.35 -3.98
CA VAL A 242 20.99 -24.83 -4.69
C VAL A 242 21.21 -24.60 -6.18
N ASN A 243 21.11 -25.65 -7.00
CA ASN A 243 21.30 -25.58 -8.46
C ASN A 243 22.60 -24.86 -8.89
N GLY A 244 23.70 -25.05 -8.16
CA GLY A 244 24.99 -24.41 -8.45
C GLY A 244 25.15 -22.99 -7.90
N VAL A 245 24.11 -22.42 -7.26
CA VAL A 245 24.15 -21.07 -6.68
C VAL A 245 24.41 -21.16 -5.17
N THR A 246 25.48 -20.51 -4.70
CA THR A 246 25.75 -20.36 -3.26
C THR A 246 24.67 -19.53 -2.62
N GLN A 247 24.14 -19.99 -1.49
CA GLN A 247 23.08 -19.29 -0.76
C GLN A 247 23.66 -18.34 0.28
N ASP A 248 22.99 -17.20 0.50
CA ASP A 248 23.27 -16.32 1.62
C ASP A 248 22.97 -17.03 2.95
N PRO A 249 23.70 -16.71 4.04
CA PRO A 249 23.42 -17.29 5.34
C PRO A 249 22.05 -16.85 5.87
N ILE A 250 21.40 -17.75 6.60
CA ILE A 250 20.19 -17.42 7.36
C ILE A 250 20.62 -16.61 8.60
N HIS A 251 20.10 -15.39 8.71
CA HIS A 251 20.48 -14.45 9.77
C HIS A 251 19.59 -14.49 11.02
N GLY A 252 18.40 -15.11 10.92
CA GLY A 252 17.49 -15.27 12.06
C GLY A 252 17.92 -16.37 13.01
N THR A 253 17.27 -16.42 14.17
CA THR A 253 17.46 -17.42 15.23
C THR A 253 16.17 -18.18 15.44
N SER A 254 16.21 -19.51 15.59
CA SER A 254 14.96 -20.24 15.84
C SER A 254 14.30 -19.82 17.15
N PHE A 255 12.96 -19.79 17.16
CA PHE A 255 12.14 -19.59 18.36
C PHE A 255 11.40 -20.85 18.82
N ALA A 256 11.73 -22.03 18.28
CA ALA A 256 11.10 -23.29 18.67
C ALA A 256 11.23 -23.57 20.18
N TYR A 257 12.35 -23.14 20.80
CA TYR A 257 12.60 -23.26 22.24
C TYR A 257 11.48 -22.64 23.09
N ALA A 258 10.82 -21.57 22.62
CA ALA A 258 9.83 -20.82 23.38
C ALA A 258 8.43 -21.47 23.39
N PHE A 259 8.14 -22.41 22.48
CA PHE A 259 6.80 -22.99 22.29
C PHE A 259 6.21 -23.56 23.59
N ASN A 260 6.99 -24.36 24.30
CA ASN A 260 6.62 -25.01 25.57
C ASN A 260 7.41 -24.48 26.77
N ALA A 261 8.17 -23.39 26.60
CA ALA A 261 8.97 -22.77 27.65
C ALA A 261 8.75 -21.25 27.64
N PRO A 262 7.57 -20.77 28.09
CA PRO A 262 7.19 -19.37 27.97
C PRO A 262 8.10 -18.42 28.77
N ASP A 263 8.86 -18.93 29.74
CA ASP A 263 9.82 -18.18 30.56
C ASP A 263 11.29 -18.39 30.15
N ALA A 264 11.55 -19.10 29.04
CA ALA A 264 12.92 -19.27 28.56
C ALA A 264 13.54 -17.91 28.18
N PRO A 265 14.83 -17.68 28.46
CA PRO A 265 15.52 -16.49 27.99
C PRO A 265 15.45 -16.36 26.47
N GLY A 266 15.22 -15.15 25.97
CA GLY A 266 15.19 -14.89 24.53
C GLY A 266 16.53 -15.23 23.85
N GLU A 267 16.51 -15.97 22.74
CA GLU A 267 17.75 -16.34 22.03
C GLU A 267 18.22 -15.29 21.01
N LEU A 268 17.31 -14.52 20.41
CA LEU A 268 17.66 -13.40 19.52
C LEU A 268 18.20 -12.23 20.35
N LYS A 269 19.48 -11.88 20.16
CA LYS A 269 20.18 -10.87 20.96
C LYS A 269 20.24 -9.49 20.33
N THR A 270 20.28 -9.42 19.00
CA THR A 270 20.43 -8.18 18.24
C THR A 270 19.59 -8.25 16.97
N GLN A 271 18.87 -7.19 16.66
CA GLN A 271 18.16 -7.01 15.38
C GLN A 271 18.09 -5.53 15.06
N PHE A 272 18.50 -5.13 13.85
CA PHE A 272 18.32 -3.76 13.36
C PHE A 272 17.16 -3.68 12.38
N PHE A 273 16.61 -2.48 12.22
CA PHE A 273 15.51 -2.15 11.32
C PHE A 273 15.87 -0.86 10.58
N ASP A 274 15.58 -0.78 9.29
CA ASP A 274 15.72 0.43 8.49
C ASP A 274 14.66 0.45 7.39
N ILE A 275 13.99 1.59 7.23
CA ILE A 275 13.20 1.89 6.04
C ILE A 275 13.27 3.39 5.76
N MET A 276 13.81 3.76 4.60
CA MET A 276 13.85 5.15 4.14
C MET A 276 14.44 6.14 5.18
N GLY A 277 15.45 5.69 5.94
CA GLY A 277 16.12 6.51 6.96
C GLY A 277 15.50 6.46 8.35
N SER A 278 14.22 6.08 8.49
CA SER A 278 13.67 5.66 9.78
C SER A 278 14.35 4.37 10.19
N ARG A 279 14.89 4.28 11.42
CA ARG A 279 15.73 3.14 11.80
C ARG A 279 15.78 2.89 13.30
N SER A 280 16.10 1.65 13.66
CA SER A 280 16.38 1.27 15.05
C SER A 280 17.29 0.06 15.17
N ILE A 281 17.77 -0.18 16.38
CA ILE A 281 18.42 -1.42 16.79
C ILE A 281 17.90 -1.87 18.15
N TYR A 282 17.49 -3.13 18.21
CA TYR A 282 17.30 -3.88 19.44
C TYR A 282 18.60 -4.58 19.82
N HIS A 283 18.97 -4.53 21.11
CA HIS A 283 20.01 -5.35 21.68
C HIS A 283 19.75 -5.64 23.16
N ASN A 284 19.54 -6.92 23.52
CA ASN A 284 19.39 -7.40 24.89
C ASN A 284 18.44 -6.55 25.76
N GLY A 285 17.18 -6.42 25.34
CA GLY A 285 16.15 -5.65 26.06
C GLY A 285 16.13 -4.16 25.72
N TRP A 286 17.21 -3.60 25.17
CA TRP A 286 17.28 -2.18 24.83
C TRP A 286 16.97 -1.94 23.36
N MET A 287 16.28 -0.84 23.06
CA MET A 287 16.02 -0.40 21.70
C MET A 287 16.38 1.08 21.54
N ALA A 288 17.23 1.39 20.57
CA ALA A 288 17.54 2.76 20.19
C ALA A 288 17.10 3.01 18.74
N GLY A 289 16.55 4.17 18.44
CA GLY A 289 16.10 4.48 17.08
C GLY A 289 16.02 5.97 16.78
N ALA A 290 15.95 6.28 15.48
CA ALA A 290 15.77 7.62 14.96
C ALA A 290 14.60 7.62 13.98
N VAL A 291 13.69 8.58 14.13
CA VAL A 291 12.43 8.67 13.38
C VAL A 291 12.67 8.73 11.86
N GLY A 292 13.77 9.35 11.43
CA GLY A 292 14.06 9.63 10.04
C GLY A 292 13.38 10.91 9.54
N PRO A 293 13.55 11.25 8.25
CA PRO A 293 13.15 12.55 7.72
C PRO A 293 11.68 12.68 7.34
N ARG A 294 10.91 11.58 7.39
CA ARG A 294 9.54 11.54 6.87
C ARG A 294 8.56 10.96 7.88
N LEU A 295 7.43 11.64 8.05
CA LEU A 295 6.26 11.13 8.77
C LEU A 295 5.23 10.64 7.75
N PRO A 296 4.78 9.37 7.81
CA PRO A 296 3.92 8.79 6.77
C PRO A 296 2.53 9.41 6.68
N TRP A 297 2.07 10.08 7.75
CA TRP A 297 0.76 10.75 7.81
C TRP A 297 0.79 12.23 7.41
N VAL A 298 1.96 12.81 7.14
CA VAL A 298 2.06 14.21 6.72
C VAL A 298 1.93 14.29 5.20
N LYS A 299 1.08 15.20 4.71
CA LYS A 299 0.88 15.47 3.29
C LYS A 299 2.15 16.01 2.63
N GLY A 300 2.44 15.53 1.42
CA GLY A 300 3.56 15.99 0.61
C GLY A 300 4.93 15.56 1.15
N VAL A 301 5.96 16.27 0.70
CA VAL A 301 7.35 16.07 1.09
C VAL A 301 7.78 17.30 1.89
N ASP A 302 8.21 17.08 3.13
CA ASP A 302 8.75 18.15 3.98
C ASP A 302 10.06 18.67 3.35
N PRO A 303 10.19 19.96 2.98
CA PRO A 303 11.37 20.48 2.29
C PRO A 303 12.70 20.22 3.01
N ASP A 304 12.65 20.10 4.34
CA ASP A 304 13.82 19.81 5.18
C ASP A 304 14.47 18.45 4.86
N ILE A 305 13.76 17.54 4.18
CA ILE A 305 14.34 16.28 3.71
C ILE A 305 15.55 16.49 2.79
N LEU A 306 15.59 17.59 2.03
CA LEU A 306 16.65 17.86 1.04
C LEU A 306 17.99 18.23 1.69
N THR A 307 17.96 18.68 2.95
CA THR A 307 19.15 19.00 3.74
C THR A 307 19.37 18.01 4.89
N TRP A 308 18.53 16.98 4.98
CA TRP A 308 18.60 15.96 6.00
C TRP A 308 19.91 15.16 5.89
N SER A 309 20.48 14.85 7.05
CA SER A 309 21.55 13.87 7.21
C SER A 309 21.24 12.92 8.36
N PRO A 310 21.46 11.60 8.19
CA PRO A 310 21.31 10.65 9.29
C PRO A 310 22.28 10.90 10.45
N ASP A 311 23.36 11.67 10.24
CA ASP A 311 24.34 12.00 11.28
C ASP A 311 23.80 13.01 12.30
N THR A 312 22.81 13.81 11.91
CA THR A 312 22.21 14.86 12.74
C THR A 312 20.88 14.44 13.38
N ASP A 313 20.42 13.21 13.10
CA ASP A 313 19.16 12.74 13.67
C ASP A 313 19.21 12.65 15.19
N VAL A 314 18.10 13.05 15.81
CA VAL A 314 17.87 12.81 17.24
C VAL A 314 17.51 11.34 17.43
N TRP A 315 18.27 10.67 18.29
CA TRP A 315 17.99 9.28 18.67
C TRP A 315 17.25 9.22 20.00
N GLU A 316 16.34 8.26 20.09
CA GLU A 316 15.61 7.91 21.30
C GLU A 316 16.12 6.56 21.82
N LEU A 317 15.96 6.31 23.13
CA LEU A 317 16.38 5.08 23.79
C LEU A 317 15.27 4.56 24.70
N TYR A 318 15.02 3.25 24.64
CA TYR A 318 14.00 2.57 25.42
C TYR A 318 14.55 1.26 26.02
N ASN A 319 14.11 0.93 27.23
CA ASN A 319 14.33 -0.38 27.85
C ASN A 319 13.03 -1.20 27.76
N LEU A 320 12.93 -2.10 26.78
CA LEU A 320 11.71 -2.86 26.49
C LEU A 320 11.36 -3.89 27.58
N ASP A 321 12.31 -4.26 28.44
CA ASP A 321 12.06 -5.14 29.58
C ASP A 321 11.19 -4.44 30.65
N GLU A 322 11.25 -3.11 30.71
CA GLU A 322 10.49 -2.27 31.65
C GLU A 322 9.40 -1.45 30.95
N ASP A 323 9.57 -1.16 29.66
CA ASP A 323 8.70 -0.31 28.84
C ASP A 323 8.35 -1.00 27.51
N PHE A 324 7.39 -1.93 27.60
CA PHE A 324 6.86 -2.70 26.46
C PHE A 324 6.39 -1.85 25.27
N SER A 325 5.96 -0.62 25.56
CA SER A 325 5.25 0.30 24.65
C SER A 325 6.15 1.34 23.99
N GLN A 326 7.42 1.44 24.38
CA GLN A 326 8.26 2.61 24.08
C GLN A 326 7.60 3.92 24.54
N SER A 327 7.07 3.98 25.76
CA SER A 327 6.42 5.15 26.31
C SER A 327 7.37 6.19 26.91
N LYS A 328 8.56 5.79 27.36
CA LYS A 328 9.51 6.68 28.04
C LYS A 328 10.87 6.66 27.34
N ASN A 329 11.17 7.73 26.62
CA ASN A 329 12.52 7.95 26.09
C ASN A 329 13.48 8.26 27.25
N VAL A 330 14.52 7.44 27.41
CA VAL A 330 15.54 7.56 28.47
C VAL A 330 16.94 7.87 27.91
N ALA A 331 17.02 8.42 26.69
CA ALA A 331 18.28 8.78 26.02
C ALA A 331 19.18 9.67 26.88
N ASP A 332 18.60 10.71 27.50
CA ASP A 332 19.33 11.66 28.35
C ASP A 332 19.78 11.04 29.69
N GLU A 333 19.05 10.01 30.16
CA GLU A 333 19.39 9.29 31.40
C GLU A 333 20.53 8.28 31.17
N TYR A 334 20.67 7.73 29.96
CA TYR A 334 21.67 6.70 29.61
C TYR A 334 22.45 7.03 28.31
N PRO A 335 23.19 8.15 28.25
CA PRO A 335 23.86 8.60 27.03
C PRO A 335 24.94 7.62 26.54
N GLU A 336 25.65 6.95 27.44
CA GLU A 336 26.66 5.94 27.09
C GLU A 336 26.01 4.70 26.44
N LYS A 337 24.85 4.27 26.97
CA LYS A 337 24.07 3.15 26.41
C LYS A 337 23.55 3.50 25.02
N LEU A 338 23.05 4.72 24.84
CA LEU A 338 22.61 5.20 23.54
C LEU A 338 23.76 5.19 22.53
N GLN A 339 24.93 5.74 22.91
CA GLN A 339 26.09 5.77 22.01
C GLN A 339 26.58 4.37 21.66
N MET A 340 26.57 3.42 22.62
CA MET A 340 26.87 2.01 22.35
C MET A 340 25.94 1.42 21.30
N LEU A 341 24.62 1.66 21.40
CA LEU A 341 23.65 1.13 20.43
C LEU A 341 23.76 1.81 19.06
N LYS A 342 24.02 3.12 19.00
CA LYS A 342 24.31 3.81 17.73
C LYS A 342 25.51 3.19 17.01
N ASN A 343 26.59 2.90 17.74
CA ASN A 343 27.76 2.23 17.18
C ASN A 343 27.43 0.81 16.70
N LEU A 344 26.65 0.05 17.49
CA LEU A 344 26.22 -1.30 17.11
C LEU A 344 25.34 -1.29 15.86
N PHE A 345 24.45 -0.29 15.72
CA PHE A 345 23.63 -0.10 14.52
C PHE A 345 24.50 0.07 13.28
N LEU A 346 25.57 0.89 13.36
CA LEU A 346 26.50 1.08 12.24
C LEU A 346 27.25 -0.22 11.88
N VAL A 347 27.67 -0.99 12.89
CA VAL A 347 28.34 -2.30 12.67
C VAL A 347 27.41 -3.28 11.96
N GLU A 348 26.19 -3.46 12.47
CA GLU A 348 25.22 -4.37 11.86
C GLU A 348 24.75 -3.87 10.48
N SER A 349 24.56 -2.56 10.31
CA SER A 349 24.22 -1.96 9.01
C SER A 349 25.30 -2.22 7.96
N ALA A 350 26.57 -2.05 8.30
CA ALA A 350 27.67 -2.34 7.39
C ALA A 350 27.76 -3.84 7.07
N LYS A 351 27.63 -4.70 8.08
CA LYS A 351 27.64 -6.16 7.94
C LYS A 351 26.55 -6.65 6.98
N TYR A 352 25.36 -6.06 7.04
CA TYR A 352 24.21 -6.45 6.22
C TYR A 352 23.91 -5.52 5.04
N LYS A 353 24.89 -4.71 4.62
CA LYS A 353 24.83 -3.85 3.42
C LYS A 353 23.65 -2.85 3.42
N ASN A 354 23.30 -2.31 4.58
CA ASN A 354 22.25 -1.28 4.74
C ASN A 354 22.74 0.15 4.43
N MET A 355 23.97 0.32 3.93
CA MET A 355 24.56 1.64 3.69
C MET A 355 24.40 2.05 2.21
N PRO A 356 24.16 3.35 1.91
CA PRO A 356 23.98 4.46 2.84
C PRO A 356 22.58 4.48 3.49
N ILE A 357 22.50 4.98 4.73
CA ILE A 357 21.23 5.20 5.44
C ILE A 357 20.38 6.21 4.65
N GLY A 358 19.10 5.89 4.46
CA GLY A 358 18.21 6.69 3.61
C GLY A 358 18.32 6.39 2.11
N GLY A 359 19.10 5.37 1.70
CA GLY A 359 19.19 4.97 0.29
C GLY A 359 17.85 4.65 -0.38
N GLY A 360 16.84 4.21 0.39
CA GLY A 360 15.47 4.02 -0.09
C GLY A 360 14.76 5.31 -0.57
N LEU A 361 15.27 6.49 -0.19
CA LEU A 361 14.77 7.79 -0.65
C LEU A 361 15.46 8.28 -1.94
N TRP A 362 16.52 7.61 -2.38
CA TRP A 362 17.38 8.11 -3.45
C TRP A 362 16.63 8.38 -4.74
N THR A 363 15.93 7.38 -5.29
CA THR A 363 15.19 7.54 -6.55
C THR A 363 13.76 8.05 -6.36
N ILE A 364 13.33 8.26 -5.11
CA ILE A 364 11.98 8.73 -4.79
C ILE A 364 11.98 10.24 -4.55
N ILE A 365 13.00 10.75 -3.85
CA ILE A 365 13.09 12.14 -3.40
C ILE A 365 14.30 12.85 -3.98
N PHE A 366 15.51 12.29 -3.81
CA PHE A 366 16.75 13.04 -4.06
C PHE A 366 17.12 13.12 -5.54
N HIS A 367 16.97 12.00 -6.25
CA HIS A 367 17.37 11.82 -7.63
C HIS A 367 16.32 11.02 -8.42
N PRO A 368 15.07 11.51 -8.52
CA PRO A 368 14.01 10.85 -9.28
C PRO A 368 14.36 10.64 -10.77
N GLU A 369 15.23 11.46 -11.33
CA GLU A 369 15.77 11.31 -12.69
C GLU A 369 16.62 10.05 -12.89
N LEU A 370 17.13 9.44 -11.81
CA LEU A 370 17.89 8.19 -11.86
C LEU A 370 17.01 6.95 -11.75
N LYS A 371 15.68 7.10 -11.67
CA LYS A 371 14.74 5.98 -11.70
C LYS A 371 14.88 5.25 -13.03
N VAL A 372 15.13 3.94 -12.98
CA VAL A 372 15.22 3.10 -14.17
C VAL A 372 13.89 3.15 -14.94
N ALA A 373 13.96 3.55 -16.20
CA ALA A 373 12.84 3.59 -17.13
C ALA A 373 13.30 3.05 -18.49
N PRO A 374 12.38 2.55 -19.35
CA PRO A 374 12.73 2.20 -20.72
C PRO A 374 13.35 3.40 -21.46
N GLU A 375 14.44 3.18 -22.20
CA GLU A 375 15.06 4.21 -23.06
C GLU A 375 14.20 4.57 -24.28
N ALA A 376 13.16 3.76 -24.56
CA ALA A 376 12.27 3.99 -25.69
C ALA A 376 11.54 5.34 -25.55
N THR A 377 11.53 6.11 -26.63
CA THR A 377 10.73 7.33 -26.79
C THR A 377 9.59 7.14 -27.80
N SER A 378 9.51 5.97 -28.41
CA SER A 378 8.41 5.55 -29.27
C SER A 378 8.07 4.07 -29.10
N TRP A 379 6.81 3.74 -29.34
CA TRP A 379 6.25 2.39 -29.25
C TRP A 379 5.36 2.13 -30.44
N GLU A 380 5.41 0.90 -30.95
CA GLU A 380 4.46 0.39 -31.93
C GLU A 380 3.78 -0.86 -31.37
N LEU A 381 2.47 -0.78 -31.16
CA LEU A 381 1.63 -1.80 -30.55
C LEU A 381 0.69 -2.35 -31.64
N PRO A 382 0.88 -3.59 -32.13
CA PRO A 382 0.05 -4.15 -33.18
C PRO A 382 -1.28 -4.65 -32.61
N GLY A 383 -2.38 -4.22 -33.23
CA GLY A 383 -3.73 -4.65 -32.90
C GLY A 383 -4.13 -4.50 -31.43
N THR A 384 -4.85 -5.50 -30.92
CA THR A 384 -5.25 -5.57 -29.51
C THR A 384 -4.07 -6.03 -28.66
N ILE A 385 -3.74 -5.22 -27.66
CA ILE A 385 -2.69 -5.51 -26.67
C ILE A 385 -3.32 -5.40 -25.28
N THR A 386 -2.90 -6.24 -24.34
CA THR A 386 -3.49 -6.25 -23.01
C THR A 386 -2.46 -6.37 -21.92
N ARG A 387 -2.77 -5.77 -20.77
CA ARG A 387 -2.06 -5.96 -19.51
C ARG A 387 -0.57 -5.61 -19.58
N ILE A 388 -0.21 -4.53 -20.27
CA ILE A 388 1.14 -3.95 -20.15
C ILE A 388 1.17 -3.15 -18.83
N PRO A 389 1.97 -3.54 -17.81
CA PRO A 389 2.07 -2.77 -16.57
C PRO A 389 2.52 -1.33 -16.86
N GLU A 390 1.97 -0.34 -16.15
CA GLU A 390 2.30 1.08 -16.36
C GLU A 390 3.81 1.38 -16.36
N PRO A 391 4.64 0.82 -15.47
CA PRO A 391 6.10 1.04 -15.51
C PRO A 391 6.80 0.51 -16.77
N CYS A 392 6.15 -0.37 -17.52
CA CYS A 392 6.65 -0.96 -18.77
C CYS A 392 5.93 -0.40 -20.01
N ALA A 393 4.90 0.43 -19.83
CA ALA A 393 4.10 1.04 -20.88
C ALA A 393 4.67 2.41 -21.31
N PRO A 394 4.30 2.91 -22.50
CA PRO A 394 4.42 4.34 -22.79
C PRO A 394 3.74 5.17 -21.69
N ARG A 395 4.40 6.24 -21.23
CA ARG A 395 3.89 7.16 -20.21
C ARG A 395 2.87 8.12 -20.82
N LEU A 396 1.60 7.72 -20.77
CA LEU A 396 0.48 8.53 -21.23
C LEU A 396 -0.04 9.41 -20.09
N GLY A 397 -0.57 10.59 -20.42
CA GLY A 397 -1.27 11.45 -19.45
C GLY A 397 -0.39 12.21 -18.45
N CYS A 398 0.93 12.17 -18.61
CA CYS A 398 1.89 12.96 -17.82
C CYS A 398 3.05 13.56 -18.63
N LEU A 399 3.34 13.04 -19.84
CA LEU A 399 4.36 13.55 -20.74
C LEU A 399 3.74 14.08 -22.03
N ASN A 400 4.44 15.00 -22.71
CA ASN A 400 4.09 15.41 -24.06
C ASN A 400 4.19 14.20 -24.99
N ASN A 401 3.10 13.85 -25.67
CA ASN A 401 3.05 12.68 -26.52
C ASN A 401 2.01 12.81 -27.63
N LYS A 402 2.21 12.02 -28.68
CA LYS A 402 1.25 11.79 -29.74
C LYS A 402 0.94 10.30 -29.81
N VAL A 403 -0.34 9.95 -29.68
CA VAL A 403 -0.85 8.61 -29.96
C VAL A 403 -1.47 8.62 -31.35
N THR A 404 -1.06 7.70 -32.22
CA THR A 404 -1.65 7.50 -33.54
C THR A 404 -2.26 6.10 -33.66
N ILE A 405 -3.52 5.99 -34.05
CA ILE A 405 -4.25 4.72 -34.18
C ILE A 405 -4.71 4.56 -35.63
N ASP A 406 -4.27 3.50 -36.30
CA ASP A 406 -4.83 3.03 -37.58
C ASP A 406 -5.91 1.98 -37.28
N MET A 407 -7.15 2.24 -37.70
CA MET A 407 -8.29 1.40 -37.36
C MET A 407 -9.38 1.40 -38.42
N ASP A 408 -10.17 0.33 -38.44
CA ASP A 408 -11.46 0.25 -39.12
C ASP A 408 -12.59 0.50 -38.11
N ILE A 409 -13.37 1.56 -38.37
CA ILE A 409 -14.54 1.97 -37.60
C ILE A 409 -15.79 1.36 -38.27
N PRO A 410 -16.57 0.51 -37.59
CA PRO A 410 -17.85 0.02 -38.12
C PRO A 410 -18.97 1.05 -37.95
N GLU A 411 -20.13 0.80 -38.55
CA GLU A 411 -21.35 1.54 -38.19
C GLU A 411 -21.67 1.32 -36.70
N ASN A 412 -22.01 2.40 -35.98
CA ASN A 412 -22.26 2.39 -34.53
C ASN A 412 -21.08 1.86 -33.69
N ALA A 413 -19.86 2.28 -34.04
CA ALA A 413 -18.64 1.88 -33.35
C ALA A 413 -18.72 2.09 -31.84
N SER A 414 -18.40 1.05 -31.07
CA SER A 414 -18.47 1.05 -29.62
C SER A 414 -17.33 0.24 -29.04
N GLY A 415 -16.78 0.71 -27.92
CA GLY A 415 -15.74 0.05 -27.14
C GLY A 415 -14.47 0.89 -27.00
N VAL A 416 -13.55 0.38 -26.18
CA VAL A 416 -12.31 1.08 -25.79
C VAL A 416 -11.25 0.97 -26.87
N LEU A 417 -10.68 2.11 -27.27
CA LEU A 417 -9.51 2.16 -28.16
C LEU A 417 -8.23 1.94 -27.37
N TYR A 418 -8.05 2.67 -26.26
CA TYR A 418 -7.02 2.35 -25.26
C TYR A 418 -7.42 2.85 -23.87
N LYS A 419 -6.82 2.25 -22.85
CA LYS A 419 -7.05 2.57 -21.44
C LYS A 419 -5.76 2.33 -20.66
N LEU A 420 -5.33 3.32 -19.89
CA LEU A 420 -4.24 3.20 -18.92
C LEU A 420 -4.82 3.50 -17.53
N GLY A 421 -4.52 2.64 -16.56
CA GLY A 421 -4.97 2.85 -15.18
C GLY A 421 -6.30 2.15 -14.87
N ALA A 422 -7.04 2.66 -13.90
CA ALA A 422 -8.25 2.08 -13.34
C ALA A 422 -9.30 3.16 -13.02
N ASN A 423 -10.45 2.75 -12.48
CA ASN A 423 -11.43 3.70 -11.94
C ASN A 423 -10.85 4.59 -10.83
N SER A 424 -9.81 4.11 -10.15
CA SER A 424 -9.13 4.83 -9.09
C SER A 424 -8.10 5.84 -9.54
N GLY A 425 -7.86 5.95 -10.84
CA GLY A 425 -6.91 6.86 -11.46
C GLY A 425 -6.48 6.32 -12.83
N GLY A 426 -6.59 7.14 -13.87
CA GLY A 426 -6.24 6.69 -15.22
C GLY A 426 -6.75 7.59 -16.33
N LEU A 427 -6.64 7.10 -17.55
CA LEU A 427 -7.21 7.72 -18.73
C LEU A 427 -7.70 6.66 -19.72
N THR A 428 -8.64 7.05 -20.57
CA THR A 428 -9.19 6.15 -21.58
C THR A 428 -9.69 6.93 -22.78
N LEU A 429 -9.51 6.34 -23.96
CA LEU A 429 -10.13 6.75 -25.20
C LEU A 429 -11.06 5.63 -25.66
N TYR A 430 -12.32 5.94 -25.87
CA TYR A 430 -13.34 4.96 -26.26
C TYR A 430 -14.40 5.57 -27.16
N MET A 431 -15.16 4.70 -27.83
CA MET A 431 -16.36 5.09 -28.58
C MET A 431 -17.60 4.51 -27.91
N ASP A 432 -18.71 5.24 -27.98
CA ASP A 432 -20.03 4.74 -27.62
C ASP A 432 -21.04 5.23 -28.66
N GLU A 433 -21.65 4.30 -29.39
CA GLU A 433 -22.54 4.60 -30.52
C GLU A 433 -21.92 5.58 -31.55
N GLY A 434 -20.61 5.43 -31.80
CA GLY A 434 -19.81 6.24 -32.71
C GLY A 434 -19.30 7.57 -32.13
N ILE A 435 -19.76 7.99 -30.94
CA ILE A 435 -19.25 9.19 -30.26
C ILE A 435 -17.88 8.86 -29.63
N LEU A 436 -16.83 9.55 -30.07
CA LEU A 436 -15.50 9.41 -29.51
C LEU A 436 -15.41 10.21 -28.21
N THR A 437 -14.91 9.57 -27.15
CA THR A 437 -14.69 10.19 -25.84
C THR A 437 -13.26 9.94 -25.36
N TYR A 438 -12.57 11.01 -25.01
CA TYR A 438 -11.36 10.98 -24.19
C TYR A 438 -11.75 11.33 -22.76
N GLU A 439 -11.37 10.49 -21.80
CA GLU A 439 -11.56 10.76 -20.38
C GLU A 439 -10.24 10.66 -19.63
N TYR A 440 -9.95 11.71 -18.85
CA TYR A 440 -8.88 11.73 -17.86
C TYR A 440 -9.52 11.69 -16.48
N ASN A 441 -9.17 10.68 -15.69
CA ASN A 441 -9.65 10.46 -14.34
C ASN A 441 -8.49 10.69 -13.35
N LEU A 442 -8.46 11.88 -12.76
CA LEU A 442 -7.50 12.23 -11.71
C LEU A 442 -8.02 11.68 -10.38
N PHE A 443 -7.76 10.40 -10.15
CA PHE A 443 -7.99 9.72 -8.89
C PHE A 443 -9.39 9.90 -8.29
N ILE A 444 -10.42 9.81 -9.15
CA ILE A 444 -11.85 9.96 -8.82
C ILE A 444 -12.26 11.39 -8.49
N VAL A 445 -11.38 12.18 -7.85
CA VAL A 445 -11.67 13.54 -7.37
C VAL A 445 -11.93 14.55 -8.50
N GLU A 446 -11.38 14.32 -9.69
CA GLU A 446 -11.62 15.17 -10.85
C GLU A 446 -11.61 14.34 -12.15
N ARG A 447 -12.63 14.55 -12.99
CA ARG A 447 -12.77 13.87 -14.29
C ARG A 447 -12.93 14.88 -15.41
N THR A 448 -12.04 14.83 -16.38
CA THR A 448 -12.14 15.61 -17.62
C THR A 448 -12.63 14.71 -18.73
N LYS A 449 -13.85 14.93 -19.22
CA LYS A 449 -14.43 14.21 -20.36
C LYS A 449 -14.53 15.13 -21.57
N LEU A 450 -13.86 14.77 -22.64
CA LEU A 450 -13.87 15.49 -23.92
C LEU A 450 -14.48 14.58 -24.98
N ARG A 451 -15.47 15.07 -25.73
CA ARG A 451 -16.27 14.27 -26.66
C ARG A 451 -16.31 14.90 -28.04
N SER A 452 -16.40 14.06 -29.08
CA SER A 452 -16.74 14.54 -30.42
C SER A 452 -18.20 14.98 -30.48
N ASP A 453 -18.49 16.05 -31.23
CA ASP A 453 -19.85 16.57 -31.37
C ASP A 453 -20.77 15.63 -32.16
N GLN A 454 -20.20 14.80 -33.02
CA GLN A 454 -20.91 13.90 -33.92
C GLN A 454 -20.27 12.50 -33.91
N PRO A 455 -21.04 11.46 -34.27
CA PRO A 455 -20.48 10.13 -34.49
C PRO A 455 -19.41 10.15 -35.58
N LEU A 456 -18.32 9.41 -35.38
CA LEU A 456 -17.29 9.27 -36.39
C LEU A 456 -17.79 8.41 -37.56
N PRO A 457 -17.40 8.74 -38.81
CA PRO A 457 -17.81 7.96 -39.98
C PRO A 457 -17.21 6.56 -39.94
N ALA A 458 -17.93 5.60 -40.51
CA ALA A 458 -17.42 4.24 -40.72
C ALA A 458 -16.36 4.21 -41.84
N GLY A 459 -15.44 3.26 -41.74
CA GLY A 459 -14.35 3.05 -42.70
C GLY A 459 -12.98 2.97 -42.03
N ARG A 460 -11.92 2.98 -42.85
CA ARG A 460 -10.55 3.00 -42.36
C ARG A 460 -10.10 4.43 -42.08
N HIS A 461 -9.60 4.65 -40.87
CA HIS A 461 -9.22 5.97 -40.39
C HIS A 461 -7.90 5.93 -39.63
N LYS A 462 -7.23 7.09 -39.65
CA LYS A 462 -6.15 7.41 -38.74
C LYS A 462 -6.67 8.40 -37.70
N LEU A 463 -6.58 8.04 -36.42
CA LEU A 463 -6.88 8.91 -35.30
C LEU A 463 -5.59 9.34 -34.61
N GLU A 464 -5.48 10.61 -34.25
CA GLU A 464 -4.32 11.18 -33.58
C GLU A 464 -4.76 11.89 -32.30
N VAL A 465 -4.16 11.54 -31.17
CA VAL A 465 -4.33 12.24 -29.88
C VAL A 465 -3.00 12.92 -29.56
N VAL A 466 -2.99 14.23 -29.49
CA VAL A 466 -1.83 15.04 -29.06
C VAL A 466 -2.09 15.52 -27.64
N THR A 467 -1.14 15.22 -26.76
CA THR A 467 -1.11 15.66 -25.35
C THR A 467 0.12 16.53 -25.15
N GLU A 468 -0.07 17.75 -24.68
CA GLU A 468 1.02 18.71 -24.42
C GLU A 468 0.77 19.46 -23.12
N HIS A 469 1.80 19.66 -22.30
CA HIS A 469 1.72 20.61 -21.18
C HIS A 469 1.43 22.02 -21.69
N THR A 470 0.59 22.75 -20.97
CA THR A 470 0.25 24.14 -21.32
C THR A 470 1.32 25.15 -20.90
N ASP A 471 2.24 24.73 -20.04
CA ASP A 471 3.37 25.50 -19.54
C ASP A 471 4.53 24.55 -19.15
N ASP A 472 5.63 25.10 -18.61
CA ASP A 472 6.81 24.33 -18.23
C ASP A 472 6.66 23.56 -16.89
N ASN A 473 5.49 23.63 -16.23
CA ASN A 473 5.25 22.91 -14.98
C ASN A 473 4.86 21.46 -15.30
N PRO A 474 5.70 20.45 -14.95
CA PRO A 474 5.38 19.04 -15.21
C PRO A 474 4.17 18.51 -14.41
N ARG A 475 3.64 19.31 -13.48
CA ARG A 475 2.41 19.05 -12.71
C ARG A 475 1.26 19.98 -13.13
N GLY A 476 1.48 20.81 -14.14
CA GLY A 476 0.52 21.76 -14.70
C GLY A 476 -0.55 21.08 -15.55
N SER A 477 -1.35 21.87 -16.24
CA SER A 477 -2.43 21.36 -17.09
C SER A 477 -1.93 20.79 -18.41
N LEU A 478 -2.69 19.85 -18.98
CA LEU A 478 -2.46 19.29 -20.31
C LEU A 478 -3.50 19.81 -21.30
N SER A 479 -3.05 20.22 -22.47
CA SER A 479 -3.86 20.39 -23.67
C SER A 479 -4.02 19.04 -24.37
N ILE A 480 -5.27 18.67 -24.67
CA ILE A 480 -5.61 17.44 -25.39
C ILE A 480 -6.29 17.84 -26.70
N LYS A 481 -5.73 17.39 -27.82
CA LYS A 481 -6.30 17.56 -29.16
C LYS A 481 -6.45 16.20 -29.82
N VAL A 482 -7.64 15.92 -30.35
CA VAL A 482 -7.91 14.68 -31.07
C VAL A 482 -8.35 14.98 -32.50
N SER A 483 -7.69 14.36 -33.47
CA SER A 483 -7.93 14.56 -34.89
C SER A 483 -8.21 13.23 -35.60
N LEU A 484 -9.15 13.24 -36.54
CA LEU A 484 -9.45 12.12 -37.44
C LEU A 484 -9.01 12.49 -38.86
N ASN A 485 -8.09 11.73 -39.45
CA ASN A 485 -7.52 11.99 -40.77
C ASN A 485 -7.04 13.47 -40.93
N GLY A 486 -6.45 14.04 -39.88
CA GLY A 486 -5.98 15.43 -39.85
C GLY A 486 -7.05 16.49 -39.58
N THR A 487 -8.32 16.13 -39.43
CA THR A 487 -9.39 17.05 -39.03
C THR A 487 -9.58 16.99 -37.51
N GLN A 488 -9.38 18.10 -36.81
CA GLN A 488 -9.57 18.17 -35.36
C GLN A 488 -11.05 18.00 -35.01
N MET A 489 -11.34 17.11 -34.06
CA MET A 489 -12.69 16.76 -33.60
C MET A 489 -12.90 17.05 -32.12
N ILE A 490 -11.82 17.07 -31.32
CA ILE A 490 -11.86 17.31 -29.88
C ILE A 490 -10.70 18.24 -29.51
N GLU A 491 -10.97 19.23 -28.66
CA GLU A 491 -9.96 20.07 -28.01
C GLU A 491 -10.41 20.38 -26.58
N GLY A 492 -9.49 20.30 -25.61
CA GLY A 492 -9.80 20.61 -24.23
C GLY A 492 -8.58 20.59 -23.32
N ILE A 493 -8.79 21.00 -22.07
CA ILE A 493 -7.75 21.09 -21.05
C ILE A 493 -8.04 20.09 -19.93
N VAL A 494 -7.06 19.27 -19.57
CA VAL A 494 -6.99 18.55 -18.29
C VAL A 494 -6.31 19.48 -17.29
N PRO A 495 -7.01 19.97 -16.25
CA PRO A 495 -6.51 21.04 -15.40
C PRO A 495 -5.40 20.60 -14.43
N ARG A 496 -5.40 19.33 -14.02
CA ARG A 496 -4.44 18.76 -13.06
C ARG A 496 -3.99 17.38 -13.50
N VAL A 497 -2.72 17.05 -13.22
CA VAL A 497 -2.05 15.86 -13.76
C VAL A 497 -1.56 14.92 -12.66
N ALA A 498 -1.71 13.61 -12.91
CA ALA A 498 -1.00 12.55 -12.21
C ALA A 498 0.46 12.47 -12.67
N ALA A 499 1.35 13.22 -12.03
CA ALA A 499 2.74 13.33 -12.49
C ALA A 499 3.62 12.10 -12.22
N VAL A 500 3.23 11.25 -11.27
CA VAL A 500 4.05 10.10 -10.83
C VAL A 500 3.60 8.82 -11.52
N LEU A 501 2.37 8.37 -11.24
CA LEU A 501 1.75 7.16 -11.82
C LEU A 501 0.23 7.20 -11.63
N PHE A 502 -0.52 6.52 -12.49
CA PHE A 502 -1.97 6.33 -12.32
C PHE A 502 -2.34 5.09 -11.53
N THR A 503 -1.57 4.00 -11.63
CA THR A 503 -1.96 2.72 -11.05
C THR A 503 -0.77 1.87 -10.61
N ALA A 504 -0.95 1.18 -9.47
CA ALA A 504 -0.07 0.10 -9.04
C ALA A 504 -0.58 -1.30 -9.44
N ASN A 505 -1.87 -1.42 -9.78
CA ASN A 505 -2.59 -2.70 -9.84
C ASN A 505 -3.29 -2.95 -11.18
N ASP A 506 -3.32 -1.95 -12.07
CA ASP A 506 -3.91 -2.04 -13.41
C ASP A 506 -2.85 -1.78 -14.50
N CYS A 507 -3.26 -1.72 -15.76
CA CYS A 507 -2.35 -1.76 -16.90
C CYS A 507 -2.80 -0.83 -18.04
N LEU A 508 -1.96 -0.72 -19.06
CA LEU A 508 -2.34 -0.30 -20.40
C LEU A 508 -2.97 -1.48 -21.15
N ASP A 509 -4.15 -1.24 -21.71
CA ASP A 509 -4.86 -2.10 -22.66
C ASP A 509 -5.18 -1.29 -23.93
N VAL A 510 -5.20 -1.97 -25.08
CA VAL A 510 -5.54 -1.45 -26.41
C VAL A 510 -6.65 -2.32 -27.00
N GLY A 511 -7.76 -1.71 -27.42
CA GLY A 511 -8.94 -2.38 -27.99
C GLY A 511 -9.97 -2.90 -26.97
N GLN A 512 -9.68 -2.79 -25.67
CA GLN A 512 -10.58 -3.13 -24.56
C GLN A 512 -10.05 -2.53 -23.25
N ALA A 513 -10.83 -2.59 -22.17
CA ALA A 513 -10.39 -2.26 -20.81
C ALA A 513 -10.53 -3.49 -19.92
N LEU A 514 -9.44 -4.24 -19.71
CA LEU A 514 -9.41 -5.30 -18.70
C LEU A 514 -9.18 -4.69 -17.32
N GLY A 515 -9.48 -5.43 -16.26
CA GLY A 515 -9.40 -4.91 -14.90
C GLY A 515 -10.52 -3.90 -14.61
N SER A 516 -10.20 -2.84 -13.87
CA SER A 516 -11.17 -1.82 -13.47
C SER A 516 -11.30 -0.74 -14.57
N PRO A 517 -12.50 -0.39 -15.03
CA PRO A 517 -12.74 0.66 -16.03
C PRO A 517 -12.22 2.04 -15.59
N ALA A 518 -11.50 2.77 -16.44
CA ALA A 518 -11.10 4.15 -16.10
C ALA A 518 -12.27 5.14 -16.15
N SER A 519 -13.31 4.83 -16.94
CA SER A 519 -14.55 5.61 -17.07
C SER A 519 -15.73 4.90 -16.42
N LEU A 520 -16.59 5.68 -15.77
CA LEU A 520 -17.89 5.20 -15.29
C LEU A 520 -18.89 4.94 -16.42
N ASP A 521 -18.71 5.57 -17.60
CA ASP A 521 -19.67 5.48 -18.71
C ASP A 521 -19.79 4.06 -19.27
N TYR A 522 -18.73 3.26 -19.16
CA TYR A 522 -18.72 1.85 -19.56
C TYR A 522 -18.46 0.88 -18.41
N HIS A 523 -18.61 1.30 -17.14
CA HIS A 523 -18.29 0.48 -15.98
C HIS A 523 -18.98 -0.90 -16.02
N GLU A 524 -20.31 -0.91 -16.19
CA GLU A 524 -21.13 -2.13 -16.29
C GLU A 524 -20.94 -2.90 -17.61
N ARG A 525 -20.26 -2.30 -18.59
CA ARG A 525 -20.02 -2.88 -19.92
C ARG A 525 -18.60 -3.41 -20.08
N ALA A 526 -17.77 -3.35 -19.04
CA ALA A 526 -16.42 -3.88 -19.05
C ALA A 526 -16.39 -5.36 -19.51
N PRO A 527 -15.44 -5.78 -20.36
CA PRO A 527 -14.24 -5.03 -20.77
C PRO A 527 -14.45 -4.06 -21.94
N PHE A 528 -15.71 -3.80 -22.32
CA PHE A 528 -16.13 -2.85 -23.35
C PHE A 528 -15.27 -2.93 -24.61
N LYS A 529 -15.19 -4.14 -25.18
CA LYS A 529 -14.32 -4.44 -26.33
C LYS A 529 -14.73 -3.61 -27.53
N PHE A 530 -13.75 -3.04 -28.22
CA PHE A 530 -13.98 -2.36 -29.49
C PHE A 530 -14.55 -3.33 -30.52
N ASN A 531 -15.67 -2.97 -31.14
CA ASN A 531 -16.34 -3.76 -32.17
C ASN A 531 -15.80 -3.53 -33.59
N GLY A 532 -14.82 -2.64 -33.75
CA GLY A 532 -14.04 -2.47 -34.97
C GLY A 532 -12.72 -3.23 -34.95
N THR A 533 -11.78 -2.82 -35.80
CA THR A 533 -10.42 -3.39 -35.85
C THR A 533 -9.39 -2.31 -35.61
N ILE A 534 -8.50 -2.49 -34.64
CA ILE A 534 -7.28 -1.69 -34.52
C ILE A 534 -6.19 -2.45 -35.28
N HIS A 535 -5.52 -1.79 -36.23
CA HIS A 535 -4.38 -2.36 -36.95
C HIS A 535 -3.10 -2.10 -36.18
N THR A 536 -2.88 -0.85 -35.76
CA THR A 536 -1.74 -0.42 -34.96
C THR A 536 -2.09 0.75 -34.07
N MET A 537 -1.42 0.83 -32.91
CA MET A 537 -1.33 2.01 -32.07
C MET A 537 0.15 2.38 -31.93
N GLN A 538 0.50 3.60 -32.32
CA GLN A 538 1.83 4.16 -32.15
C GLN A 538 1.79 5.22 -31.07
N VAL A 539 2.82 5.27 -30.23
CA VAL A 539 3.02 6.35 -29.25
C VAL A 539 4.39 6.95 -29.49
N GLU A 540 4.46 8.27 -29.60
CA GLU A 540 5.70 9.03 -29.77
C GLU A 540 5.75 10.13 -28.72
N TYR A 541 6.85 10.26 -27.99
CA TYR A 541 7.06 11.43 -27.13
C TYR A 541 7.43 12.65 -27.98
N LEU A 542 6.87 13.80 -27.60
CA LEU A 542 7.16 15.08 -28.23
C LEU A 542 8.22 15.81 -27.42
N GLU A 543 9.03 16.63 -28.09
CA GLU A 543 10.06 17.46 -27.45
C GLU A 543 9.48 18.54 -26.54
#